data_AF-A0A0N4YKP5-F1
#
_entry.id   AF-A0A0N4YKP5-F1
#
_cell.length_a   1.000
_cell.length_b   1.000
_cell.length_c   1.000
_cell.angle_alpha   90.00
_cell.angle_beta   90.00
_cell.angle_gamma   90.00
#
_symmetry.space_group_name_H-M   'P 1'
#
loop_
_entity.id
_entity.type
_entity.pdbx_description
1 polymer ?
#
loop_
_entity_poly.entity_id
_entity_poly.type
_entity_poly.pdbx_seq_one_letter_code
_entity_poly.pdbx_strand_id
1 'polypeptide(L)' 'MADNDPQGQEEEVTPDYSKYGEDSVPPPEKEVPHTHPGRPDLDYDDRPVGPAPEE' A
#
# COMPACT_ATOMS: atom_id res chain seq x y z
N MET A 1 4.62 -18.49 -33.96
CA MET A 1 3.36 -18.07 -33.32
C MET A 1 3.67 -16.80 -32.56
N ALA A 2 2.88 -15.74 -32.73
CA ALA A 2 3.05 -14.50 -31.99
C ALA A 2 2.13 -14.57 -30.77
N ASP A 3 2.71 -14.82 -29.61
CA ASP A 3 2.03 -14.71 -28.32
C ASP A 3 1.87 -13.22 -28.01
N ASN A 4 0.79 -12.64 -28.54
CA ASN A 4 0.35 -11.29 -28.19
C ASN A 4 -0.38 -11.41 -26.85
N ASP A 5 0.39 -11.40 -25.76
CA ASP A 5 -0.14 -11.26 -24.40
C ASP A 5 -0.59 -9.81 -24.25
N PRO A 6 -1.91 -9.51 -24.12
CA PRO A 6 -2.35 -8.18 -23.77
C PRO A 6 -2.04 -8.00 -22.28
N GLN A 7 -0.79 -7.68 -21.96
CA GLN A 7 -0.45 -7.06 -20.69
C GLN A 7 -1.35 -5.83 -20.61
N GLY A 8 -2.38 -5.94 -19.76
CA GLY A 8 -3.42 -4.95 -19.59
C GLY A 8 -2.76 -3.60 -19.49
N GLN A 9 -3.13 -2.70 -20.41
CA GLN A 9 -2.77 -1.30 -20.30
C GLN A 9 -3.35 -0.84 -18.97
N GLU A 10 -2.52 -0.79 -17.94
CA GLU A 10 -2.81 -0.07 -16.72
C GLU A 10 -2.91 1.38 -17.19
N GLU A 11 -4.11 1.81 -17.54
CA GLU A 11 -4.39 3.21 -17.83
C GLU A 11 -3.86 3.96 -16.62
N GLU A 12 -2.81 4.77 -16.82
CA GLU A 12 -2.20 5.56 -15.75
C GLU A 12 -3.26 6.55 -15.27
N VAL A 13 -4.11 6.09 -14.34
CA VAL A 13 -5.15 6.90 -13.72
C VAL A 13 -4.41 7.95 -12.91
N THR A 14 -4.25 9.12 -13.50
CA THR A 14 -3.69 10.28 -12.82
C THR A 14 -4.66 10.62 -11.70
N PRO A 15 -4.24 10.55 -10.42
CA PRO A 15 -5.15 10.85 -9.33
C PRO A 15 -5.61 12.31 -9.45
N ASP A 16 -6.93 12.53 -9.44
CA ASP A 16 -7.47 13.89 -9.43
C ASP A 16 -7.30 14.50 -8.04
N TYR A 17 -6.40 15.48 -7.95
CA TYR A 17 -6.12 16.23 -6.73
C TYR A 17 -6.95 17.51 -6.60
N SER A 18 -7.78 17.87 -7.59
CA SER A 18 -8.59 19.10 -7.58
C SER A 18 -9.57 19.16 -6.42
N LYS A 19 -9.92 17.99 -5.85
CA LYS A 19 -10.79 17.84 -4.68
C LYS A 19 -10.10 18.09 -3.33
N TYR A 20 -8.77 18.19 -3.29
CA TYR A 20 -8.01 18.44 -2.07
C TYR A 20 -7.51 19.90 -2.03
N GLY A 21 -8.42 20.82 -1.69
CA GLY A 21 -8.10 22.24 -1.46
C GLY A 21 -7.44 22.50 -0.10
N GLU A 22 -7.20 23.78 0.23
CA GLU A 22 -6.60 24.20 1.51
C GLU A 22 -7.40 23.73 2.74
N ASP A 23 -8.73 23.72 2.63
CA ASP A 23 -9.64 23.25 3.67
C ASP A 23 -9.88 21.73 3.65
N SER A 24 -9.14 20.98 2.82
CA SER A 24 -9.34 19.53 2.73
C SER A 24 -8.85 18.83 4.00
N VAL A 25 -9.76 18.13 4.66
CA VAL A 25 -9.43 17.31 5.83
C VAL A 25 -8.88 15.96 5.34
N PRO A 26 -7.74 15.49 5.87
CA PRO A 26 -7.23 14.18 5.55
C PRO A 26 -8.29 13.09 5.77
N PRO A 27 -8.33 12.05 4.94
CA PRO A 27 -9.23 10.93 5.19
C PRO A 27 -8.93 10.36 6.58
N PRO A 28 -9.95 9.84 7.29
CA PRO A 28 -9.74 9.23 8.59
C PRO A 28 -8.75 8.07 8.45
N GLU A 29 -7.88 7.94 9.45
CA GLU A 29 -6.96 6.81 9.54
C GLU A 29 -7.76 5.52 9.53
N LYS A 30 -7.39 4.61 8.62
CA LYS A 30 -7.96 3.27 8.57
C LYS A 30 -7.06 2.37 9.40
N GLU A 31 -7.67 1.53 10.22
CA GLU A 31 -6.97 0.43 10.86
C GLU A 31 -6.49 -0.53 9.76
N VAL A 32 -5.18 -0.50 9.50
CA VAL A 32 -4.55 -1.42 8.56
C VAL A 32 -4.15 -2.66 9.35
N PRO A 33 -4.60 -3.87 8.97
CA PRO A 33 -4.17 -5.08 9.63
C PRO A 33 -2.65 -5.23 9.50
N HIS A 34 -1.99 -5.65 10.57
CA HIS A 34 -0.55 -5.90 10.60
C HIS A 34 -0.14 -7.14 9.77
N THR A 35 -1.12 -7.85 9.21
CA THR A 35 -0.95 -9.02 8.38
C THR A 35 -1.33 -8.74 6.92
N HIS A 36 -0.49 -9.21 6.00
CA HIS A 36 -0.66 -9.07 4.57
C HIS A 36 -1.24 -10.36 3.99
N PRO A 37 -2.44 -10.32 3.38
CA PRO A 37 -3.05 -11.51 2.80
C PRO A 37 -2.15 -12.17 1.75
N GLY A 38 -1.79 -13.43 1.96
CA GLY A 38 -0.94 -14.21 1.05
C GLY A 38 0.54 -13.84 1.07
N ARG A 39 0.98 -12.97 1.98
CA ARG A 39 2.37 -12.51 2.13
C ARG A 39 2.81 -12.52 3.61
N PRO A 40 2.92 -13.71 4.23
CA PRO A 40 3.30 -13.83 5.64
C PRO A 40 4.71 -13.31 5.94
N ASP A 41 5.57 -13.20 4.91
CA ASP A 41 6.88 -12.54 5.00
C ASP A 41 6.78 -11.06 5.39
N LEU A 42 5.64 -10.43 5.11
CA LEU A 42 5.35 -9.03 5.41
C LEU A 42 4.55 -8.85 6.70
N ASP A 43 4.15 -9.93 7.36
CA ASP A 43 3.40 -9.85 8.61
C ASP A 43 4.30 -9.28 9.71
N TYR A 44 3.86 -8.18 10.32
CA TYR A 44 4.62 -7.49 11.37
C TYR A 44 4.50 -8.20 12.72
N ASP A 45 3.47 -9.02 12.93
CA ASP A 45 3.30 -9.83 14.14
C ASP A 45 4.33 -10.98 14.22
N ASP A 46 4.76 -11.52 13.06
CA ASP A 46 5.67 -12.66 12.98
C ASP A 46 7.16 -12.26 13.06
N ARG A 47 7.47 -10.97 12.92
CA ARG A 47 8.83 -10.45 13.08
C ARG A 47 8.89 -9.57 14.32
N PRO A 48 9.42 -10.06 15.46
CA PRO A 48 9.65 -9.18 16.60
C PRO A 48 10.52 -8.02 16.11
N VAL A 49 10.06 -6.79 16.34
CA VAL A 49 10.89 -5.60 16.19
C VAL A 49 12.20 -5.93 16.87
N GLY A 50 13.32 -5.82 16.14
CA GLY A 50 14.63 -6.31 16.58
C GLY A 50 15.00 -5.83 17.99
N PRO A 51 16.08 -6.37 18.60
CA PRO A 51 16.41 -6.06 19.99
C PRO A 51 16.32 -4.56 20.26
N ALA A 52 15.61 -4.19 21.33
CA ALA A 52 15.45 -2.79 21.71
C ALA A 52 16.84 -2.12 21.75
N PRO A 53 17.00 -0.89 21.24
CA PRO A 53 18.29 -0.22 21.24
C PRO A 53 18.85 -0.16 22.66
N GLU A 54 20.12 -0.56 22.83
CA GLU A 54 20.83 -0.46 24.11
C GLU A 54 21.02 1.04 24.46
N GLU A 55 20.71 1.40 25.71
CA GLU A 55 20.89 2.76 26.28
C GLU A 55 22.36 3.15 26.47
#